data_AF-A0A971JPB3-F1
#
_entry.id   AF-A0A971JPB3-F1
#
_cell.length_a   1.000
_cell.length_b   1.000
_cell.length_c   1.000
_cell.angle_alpha   90.00
_cell.angle_beta   90.00
_cell.angle_gamma   90.00
#
_symmetry.space_group_name_H-M   'P 1'
#
loop_
_entity.id
_entity.type
_entity.pdbx_description
1 polymer ?
#
loop_
_entity_poly.entity_id
_entity_poly.type
_entity_poly.pdbx_seq_one_letter_code
_entity_poly.pdbx_strand_id
1 'polypeptide(L)'
;MAEITLEQRVVLAIAWLRKSERLARGQCALSAGDLPPGYTLTADDFILRQCTLARQATEALEAEIEELRRSHADAAAIASFKRSKLPERIADGKLDARRANKMSAELAGAISKATEEIDRCEALLGMIRSEEETVTPNLPLFQYALSWREFQESSPSVPKNKETAPPENHLPRPKSLAAFWRRMDRSDRIALVLATLLSVCILTGGLLYMYVWGRLTVEIIPLDRQQYTVRFVNTYGEPIALQVPYDGTGLPDETPVLYGVSVALTDTARNEQAHESANVSWFYKDQPADLYGPILVPPVSSVELTLHIPPGEIPDGGASLRLVVYKAPHRRYAVKAITIPEDN
;
A
#
# COMPACT_ATOMS: atom_id res chain seq x y z
N MET A 1 15.03 -11.85 -10.22
CA MET A 1 15.28 -10.45 -10.65
C MET A 1 13.97 -9.71 -10.46
N ALA A 2 14.00 -8.53 -9.84
CA ALA A 2 12.78 -7.74 -9.66
C ALA A 2 12.31 -7.27 -11.05
N GLU A 3 11.03 -7.49 -11.35
CA GLU A 3 10.39 -7.04 -12.59
C GLU A 3 10.38 -5.51 -12.56
N ILE A 4 11.04 -4.87 -13.53
CA ILE A 4 11.17 -3.41 -13.57
C ILE A 4 9.89 -2.85 -14.17
N THR A 5 9.27 -1.93 -13.43
CA THR A 5 7.96 -1.36 -13.78
C THR A 5 8.04 -0.39 -14.95
N LEU A 6 6.93 -0.23 -15.69
CA LEU A 6 6.82 0.71 -16.81
C LEU A 6 7.13 2.15 -16.38
N GLU A 7 6.72 2.54 -15.17
CA GLU A 7 7.01 3.82 -14.52
C GLU A 7 8.51 4.08 -14.40
N GLN A 8 9.26 3.08 -13.95
CA GLN A 8 10.71 3.19 -13.78
C GLN A 8 11.40 3.39 -15.14
N ARG A 9 10.93 2.71 -16.19
CA ARG A 9 11.44 2.87 -17.56
C ARG A 9 11.19 4.29 -18.08
N VAL A 10 9.99 4.84 -17.86
CA VAL A 10 9.62 6.21 -18.24
C VAL A 10 10.47 7.25 -17.51
N VAL A 11 10.61 7.13 -16.18
CA VAL A 11 11.41 8.06 -15.37
C VAL A 11 12.88 8.05 -15.82
N LEU A 12 13.44 6.88 -16.12
CA LEU A 12 14.83 6.77 -16.58
C LEU A 12 15.05 7.38 -17.96
N ALA A 13 14.14 7.14 -18.91
CA ALA A 13 14.24 7.71 -20.26
C ALA A 13 14.11 9.25 -20.26
N ILE A 14 13.18 9.80 -19.48
CA ILE A 14 13.02 11.26 -19.33
C ILE A 14 14.26 11.87 -18.65
N ALA A 15 14.77 11.24 -17.59
CA ALA A 15 15.97 11.71 -16.90
C ALA A 15 17.19 11.76 -17.86
N TRP A 16 17.34 10.72 -18.68
CA TRP A 16 18.39 10.63 -19.69
C TRP A 16 18.26 11.71 -20.76
N LEU A 17 17.05 11.92 -21.29
CA LEU A 17 16.78 12.93 -22.32
C LEU A 17 17.06 14.33 -21.77
N ARG A 18 16.53 14.68 -20.60
CA ARG A 18 16.74 16.01 -19.99
C ARG A 18 18.19 16.27 -19.65
N LYS A 19 18.93 15.27 -19.14
CA LYS A 19 20.35 15.44 -18.82
C LYS A 19 21.18 15.63 -20.09
N SER A 20 20.93 14.82 -21.12
CA SER A 20 21.65 14.92 -22.39
C SER A 20 21.34 16.24 -23.12
N GLU A 21 20.09 16.70 -23.14
CA GLU A 21 19.72 17.98 -23.76
C GLU A 21 20.31 19.20 -23.03
N ARG A 22 20.37 19.18 -21.69
CA ARG A 22 21.03 20.26 -20.92
C ARG A 22 22.52 20.33 -21.21
N LEU A 23 23.19 19.18 -21.35
CA LEU A 23 24.59 19.11 -21.76
C LEU A 23 24.78 19.64 -23.19
N ALA A 24 23.91 19.25 -24.13
CA ALA A 24 23.96 19.69 -25.52
C ALA A 24 23.72 21.21 -25.68
N ARG A 25 22.87 21.80 -24.84
CA ARG A 25 22.61 23.24 -24.80
C ARG A 25 23.67 24.05 -24.03
N GLY A 26 24.68 23.38 -23.46
CA GLY A 26 25.72 24.02 -22.64
C GLY A 26 25.20 24.58 -21.31
N GLN A 27 24.04 24.13 -20.84
CA GLN A 27 23.42 24.58 -19.59
C GLN A 27 24.06 23.93 -18.35
N CYS A 28 24.76 22.82 -18.53
CA CYS A 28 25.57 22.17 -17.50
C CYS A 28 26.88 21.62 -18.10
N ALA A 29 27.91 21.46 -17.27
CA ALA A 29 29.19 20.92 -17.69
C ALA A 29 29.20 19.38 -17.62
N LEU A 30 29.84 18.75 -18.60
CA LEU A 30 30.06 17.30 -18.60
C LEU A 30 31.04 16.93 -17.49
N SER A 31 30.62 16.05 -16.58
CA SER A 31 31.51 15.56 -15.52
C SER A 31 32.38 14.40 -16.01
N ALA A 32 33.57 14.22 -15.42
CA ALA A 32 34.43 13.08 -15.74
C ALA A 32 33.74 11.72 -15.45
N GLY A 33 32.75 11.71 -14.54
CA GLY A 33 31.96 10.53 -14.22
C GLY A 33 30.86 10.21 -15.23
N ASP A 34 30.51 11.12 -16.15
CA ASP A 34 29.49 10.89 -17.19
C ASP A 34 30.02 10.09 -18.39
N LEU A 35 31.35 10.02 -18.53
CA LEU A 35 32.04 9.33 -19.60
C LEU A 35 32.28 7.85 -19.24
N PRO A 36 32.19 6.93 -20.22
CA PRO A 36 32.65 5.56 -20.03
C PRO A 36 34.15 5.53 -19.69
N PRO A 37 34.62 4.54 -18.88
CA PRO A 37 36.05 4.37 -18.65
C PRO A 37 36.79 4.08 -19.96
N GLY A 38 37.82 4.87 -20.26
CA GLY A 38 38.65 4.70 -21.47
C GLY A 38 38.06 5.24 -22.77
N TYR A 39 37.06 6.12 -22.72
CA TYR A 39 36.43 6.68 -23.91
C TYR A 39 37.35 7.66 -24.66
N THR A 40 37.42 7.52 -26.00
CA THR A 40 38.38 8.24 -26.86
C THR A 40 37.74 9.25 -27.82
N LEU A 41 36.40 9.33 -27.88
CA LEU A 41 35.68 10.29 -28.72
C LEU A 41 35.64 11.69 -28.08
N THR A 42 35.34 12.71 -28.89
CA THR A 42 35.12 14.07 -28.40
C THR A 42 33.87 14.10 -27.50
N ALA A 43 33.89 14.99 -26.49
CA ALA A 43 32.76 15.14 -25.55
C ALA A 43 31.46 15.51 -26.28
N ASP A 44 31.55 16.32 -27.33
CA ASP A 44 30.40 16.79 -28.10
C ASP A 44 29.73 15.66 -28.89
N ASP A 45 30.52 14.81 -29.56
CA ASP A 45 30.00 13.64 -30.28
C ASP A 45 29.30 12.65 -29.33
N PHE A 46 29.85 12.49 -28.12
CA PHE A 46 29.26 11.64 -27.09
C PHE A 46 27.92 12.19 -26.61
N ILE A 47 27.84 13.48 -26.28
CA ILE A 47 26.61 14.13 -25.83
C ILE A 47 25.53 14.04 -26.93
N LEU A 48 25.89 14.34 -28.18
CA LEU A 48 24.96 14.26 -29.30
C LEU A 48 24.39 12.85 -29.49
N ARG A 49 25.26 11.82 -29.41
CA ARG A 49 24.83 10.43 -29.49
C ARG A 49 23.89 10.03 -28.35
N GLN A 50 24.17 10.51 -27.13
CA GLN A 50 23.32 10.24 -25.97
C GLN A 50 21.95 10.93 -26.10
N CYS A 51 21.89 12.17 -26.61
CA CYS A 51 20.63 12.83 -26.95
C CYS A 51 19.81 12.01 -27.95
N THR A 52 20.43 11.52 -29.02
CA THR A 52 19.73 10.74 -30.05
C THR A 52 19.16 9.45 -29.46
N LEU A 53 19.95 8.72 -28.67
CA LEU A 53 19.50 7.47 -28.04
C LEU A 53 18.41 7.70 -27.00
N ALA A 54 18.54 8.74 -26.18
CA ALA A 54 17.52 9.10 -25.20
C ALA A 54 16.19 9.46 -25.87
N ARG A 55 16.24 10.21 -26.98
CA ARG A 55 15.04 10.58 -27.76
C ARG A 55 14.37 9.36 -28.38
N GLN A 56 15.16 8.45 -28.96
CA GLN A 56 14.64 7.18 -29.48
C GLN A 56 13.99 6.33 -28.37
N ALA A 57 14.59 6.31 -27.17
CA ALA A 57 14.03 5.59 -26.03
C ALA A 57 12.68 6.18 -25.58
N THR A 58 12.57 7.52 -25.50
CA THR A 58 11.31 8.18 -25.15
C THR A 58 10.23 7.99 -26.20
N GLU A 59 10.58 8.09 -27.49
CA GLU A 59 9.64 7.84 -28.61
C GLU A 59 9.13 6.40 -28.62
N ALA A 60 10.03 5.43 -28.36
CA ALA A 60 9.65 4.02 -28.26
C ALA A 60 8.70 3.74 -27.08
N LEU A 61 8.96 4.35 -25.92
CA LEU A 61 8.06 4.24 -24.76
C LEU A 61 6.72 4.91 -25.01
N GLU A 62 6.71 6.07 -25.65
CA GLU A 62 5.47 6.76 -26.00
C GLU A 62 4.60 5.88 -26.91
N ALA A 63 5.19 5.25 -27.93
CA ALA A 63 4.49 4.32 -28.81
C ALA A 63 3.95 3.09 -28.05
N GLU A 64 4.76 2.49 -27.17
CA GLU A 64 4.37 1.34 -26.34
C GLU A 64 3.20 1.69 -25.41
N ILE A 65 3.25 2.84 -24.73
CA ILE A 65 2.19 3.28 -23.82
C ILE A 65 0.92 3.65 -24.60
N GLU A 66 1.03 4.25 -25.78
CA GLU A 66 -0.13 4.51 -26.63
C GLU A 66 -0.80 3.22 -27.11
N GLU A 67 -0.03 2.19 -27.45
CA GLU A 67 -0.56 0.87 -27.82
C GLU A 67 -1.29 0.21 -26.63
N LEU A 68 -0.69 0.24 -25.44
CA LEU A 68 -1.33 -0.25 -24.21
C LEU A 68 -2.62 0.51 -23.91
N ARG A 69 -2.62 1.84 -24.02
CA ARG A 69 -3.82 2.67 -23.82
C ARG A 69 -4.94 2.27 -24.78
N ARG A 70 -4.62 2.08 -26.06
CA ARG A 70 -5.59 1.64 -27.08
C ARG A 70 -6.13 0.25 -26.76
N SER A 71 -5.26 -0.68 -26.37
CA SER A 71 -5.66 -2.04 -25.97
C SER A 71 -6.64 -2.04 -24.79
N HIS A 72 -6.37 -1.24 -23.76
CA HIS A 72 -7.26 -1.12 -22.61
C HIS A 72 -8.58 -0.41 -22.96
N ALA A 73 -8.54 0.61 -23.83
CA ALA A 73 -9.74 1.28 -24.34
C ALA A 73 -10.65 0.31 -25.12
N ASP A 74 -10.07 -0.52 -25.98
CA ASP A 74 -10.80 -1.56 -26.72
C ASP A 74 -11.41 -2.60 -25.77
N ALA A 75 -10.66 -3.04 -24.75
CA ALA A 75 -11.17 -3.96 -23.74
C ALA A 75 -12.36 -3.38 -22.96
N ALA A 76 -12.28 -2.11 -22.55
CA ALA A 76 -13.37 -1.39 -21.88
C ALA A 76 -14.59 -1.25 -22.79
N ALA A 77 -14.40 -0.90 -24.07
CA ALA A 77 -15.47 -0.77 -25.05
C ALA A 77 -16.19 -2.12 -25.29
N ILE A 78 -15.44 -3.20 -25.45
CA ILE A 78 -15.99 -4.56 -25.61
C ILE A 78 -16.76 -4.98 -24.35
N ALA A 79 -16.23 -4.73 -23.16
CA ALA A 79 -16.90 -5.07 -21.91
C ALA A 79 -18.19 -4.25 -21.71
N SER A 80 -18.17 -2.96 -22.04
CA SER A 80 -19.34 -2.07 -22.01
C SER A 80 -20.42 -2.53 -23.00
N PHE A 81 -20.04 -2.88 -24.23
CA PHE A 81 -20.95 -3.44 -25.22
C PHE A 81 -21.58 -4.77 -24.78
N LYS A 82 -20.78 -5.68 -24.19
CA LYS A 82 -21.31 -6.94 -23.63
C LYS A 82 -22.30 -6.68 -22.51
N ARG A 83 -22.03 -5.67 -21.67
CA ARG A 83 -22.90 -5.29 -20.54
C ARG A 83 -24.22 -4.68 -21.04
N SER A 84 -24.19 -3.83 -22.06
CA SER A 84 -25.40 -3.22 -22.64
C SER A 84 -26.32 -4.24 -23.31
N LYS A 85 -25.78 -5.38 -23.77
CA LYS A 85 -26.55 -6.50 -24.34
C LYS A 85 -27.16 -7.46 -23.32
N LEU A 86 -26.85 -7.34 -22.02
CA LEU A 86 -27.42 -8.23 -21.00
C LEU A 86 -28.95 -8.11 -20.86
N PRO A 87 -29.57 -6.90 -20.82
CA PRO A 87 -31.03 -6.77 -20.72
C PRO A 87 -31.78 -7.42 -21.90
N GLU A 88 -31.28 -7.26 -23.13
CA GLU A 88 -31.84 -7.91 -24.32
C GLU A 88 -31.78 -9.45 -24.19
N ARG A 89 -30.68 -10.00 -23.66
CA ARG A 89 -30.53 -11.45 -23.45
C ARG A 89 -31.45 -12.02 -22.37
N ILE A 90 -31.79 -11.22 -21.37
CA ILE A 90 -32.81 -11.58 -20.35
C ILE A 90 -34.20 -11.57 -21.00
N ALA A 91 -34.52 -10.54 -21.78
CA ALA A 91 -35.80 -10.42 -22.48
C ALA A 91 -36.03 -11.56 -23.49
N ASP A 92 -34.97 -11.99 -24.18
CA ASP A 92 -34.97 -13.14 -25.10
C ASP A 92 -35.06 -14.51 -24.39
N GLY A 93 -35.06 -14.57 -23.04
CA GLY A 93 -35.04 -15.81 -22.27
C GLY A 93 -33.74 -16.63 -22.39
N LYS A 94 -32.69 -16.05 -23.00
CA LYS A 94 -31.38 -16.70 -23.21
C LYS A 94 -30.48 -16.65 -21.97
N LEU A 95 -30.85 -15.90 -20.94
CA LEU A 95 -30.05 -15.70 -19.73
C LEU A 95 -30.93 -15.43 -18.51
N ASP A 96 -30.75 -16.22 -17.44
CA ASP A 96 -31.45 -16.01 -16.17
C ASP A 96 -30.99 -14.72 -15.48
N ALA A 97 -31.90 -14.02 -14.79
CA ALA A 97 -31.62 -12.77 -14.09
C ALA A 97 -30.46 -12.88 -13.08
N ARG A 98 -30.36 -14.00 -12.34
CA ARG A 98 -29.26 -14.22 -11.39
C ARG A 98 -27.90 -14.33 -12.09
N ARG A 99 -27.84 -14.98 -13.25
CA ARG A 99 -26.61 -15.10 -14.06
C ARG A 99 -26.26 -13.78 -14.72
N ALA A 100 -27.26 -13.04 -15.19
CA ALA A 100 -27.08 -11.71 -15.77
C ALA A 100 -26.51 -10.71 -14.75
N ASN A 101 -26.99 -10.72 -13.50
CA ASN A 101 -26.47 -9.86 -12.44
C ASN A 101 -25.01 -10.17 -12.11
N LYS A 102 -24.65 -11.46 -12.04
CA LYS A 102 -23.26 -11.88 -11.83
C LYS A 102 -22.35 -11.40 -12.99
N MET A 103 -22.76 -11.64 -14.23
CA MET A 103 -22.03 -11.18 -15.42
C MET A 103 -21.93 -9.65 -15.49
N SER A 104 -22.97 -8.92 -15.07
CA SER A 104 -22.92 -7.46 -15.02
C SER A 104 -21.90 -6.95 -13.99
N ALA A 105 -21.79 -7.61 -12.83
CA ALA A 105 -20.80 -7.25 -11.82
C ALA A 105 -19.36 -7.54 -12.31
N GLU A 106 -19.14 -8.70 -12.93
CA GLU A 106 -17.84 -9.06 -13.52
C GLU A 106 -17.42 -8.08 -14.62
N LEU A 107 -18.34 -7.73 -15.53
CA LEU A 107 -18.09 -6.74 -16.58
C LEU A 107 -17.86 -5.34 -16.02
N ALA A 108 -18.57 -4.95 -14.96
CA ALA A 108 -18.34 -3.67 -14.29
C ALA A 108 -16.93 -3.59 -13.68
N GLY A 109 -16.48 -4.67 -13.01
CA GLY A 109 -15.11 -4.76 -12.50
C GLY A 109 -14.05 -4.71 -13.60
N ALA A 110 -14.30 -5.41 -14.72
CA ALA A 110 -13.39 -5.37 -15.88
C ALA A 110 -13.29 -3.98 -16.52
N ILE A 111 -14.41 -3.25 -16.61
CA ILE A 111 -14.42 -1.86 -17.09
C ILE A 111 -13.63 -0.96 -16.14
N SER A 112 -13.89 -1.04 -14.82
CA SER A 112 -13.18 -0.24 -13.80
C SER A 112 -11.67 -0.43 -13.88
N LYS A 113 -11.23 -1.69 -13.96
CA LYS A 113 -9.79 -2.01 -14.07
C LYS A 113 -9.19 -1.49 -15.37
N ALA A 114 -9.92 -1.60 -16.49
CA ALA A 114 -9.45 -1.08 -17.76
C ALA A 114 -9.36 0.46 -17.76
N THR A 115 -10.30 1.15 -17.11
CA THR A 115 -10.24 2.61 -16.96
C THR A 115 -9.08 3.06 -16.08
N GLU A 116 -8.80 2.36 -14.98
CA GLU A 116 -7.63 2.65 -14.12
C GLU A 116 -6.30 2.53 -14.89
N GLU A 117 -6.15 1.50 -15.73
CA GLU A 117 -4.95 1.33 -16.56
C GLU A 117 -4.86 2.37 -17.68
N ILE A 118 -5.99 2.86 -18.22
CA ILE A 118 -6.02 3.98 -19.17
C ILE A 118 -5.52 5.25 -18.48
N ASP A 119 -6.06 5.58 -17.30
CA ASP A 119 -5.66 6.75 -16.52
C ASP A 119 -4.17 6.71 -16.18
N ARG A 120 -3.67 5.51 -15.81
CA ARG A 120 -2.24 5.26 -15.60
C ARG A 120 -1.41 5.52 -16.86
N CYS A 121 -1.84 5.03 -18.02
CA CYS A 121 -1.16 5.30 -19.29
C CYS A 121 -1.17 6.80 -19.64
N GLU A 122 -2.26 7.51 -19.39
CA GLU A 122 -2.37 8.94 -19.63
C GLU A 122 -1.45 9.75 -18.70
N ALA A 123 -1.33 9.37 -17.43
CA ALA A 123 -0.37 9.96 -16.51
C ALA A 123 1.08 9.77 -16.98
N LEU A 124 1.43 8.56 -17.46
CA LEU A 124 2.76 8.28 -18.01
C LEU A 124 3.06 9.08 -19.28
N LEU A 125 2.11 9.16 -20.22
CA LEU A 125 2.25 9.99 -21.42
C LEU A 125 2.37 11.48 -21.06
N GLY A 126 1.62 11.94 -20.06
CA GLY A 126 1.73 13.28 -19.51
C GLY A 126 3.14 13.57 -18.99
N MET A 127 3.76 12.62 -18.28
CA MET A 127 5.15 12.77 -17.82
C MET A 127 6.16 12.85 -18.97
N ILE A 128 6.00 12.05 -20.03
CA ILE A 128 6.89 12.08 -21.21
C ILE A 128 6.78 13.41 -21.94
N ARG A 129 5.56 13.94 -22.09
CA ARG A 129 5.27 15.16 -22.83
C ARG A 129 5.49 16.44 -22.03
N SER A 130 5.52 16.35 -20.69
CA SER A 130 5.68 17.51 -19.82
C SER A 130 7.13 17.99 -19.77
N GLU A 131 7.28 19.32 -19.91
CA GLU A 131 8.55 20.00 -19.68
C GLU A 131 8.85 20.23 -18.18
N GLU A 132 7.91 19.93 -17.27
CA GLU A 132 8.08 20.17 -15.83
C GLU A 132 9.15 19.29 -15.19
N GLU A 133 10.06 19.89 -14.42
CA GLU A 133 11.14 19.20 -13.71
C GLU A 133 10.60 18.27 -12.59
N THR A 134 10.30 17.04 -12.96
CA THR A 134 10.12 15.92 -12.04
C THR A 134 11.45 15.51 -11.39
N VAL A 135 11.41 15.10 -10.13
CA VAL A 135 12.58 14.57 -9.41
C VAL A 135 13.05 13.31 -10.13
N THR A 136 14.16 13.44 -10.85
CA THR A 136 14.71 12.38 -11.71
C THR A 136 16.01 11.85 -11.11
N PRO A 137 16.30 10.55 -11.24
CA PRO A 137 17.57 10.00 -10.79
C PRO A 137 18.69 10.69 -11.56
N ASN A 138 19.79 11.05 -10.89
CA ASN A 138 20.98 11.64 -11.51
C ASN A 138 22.07 10.56 -11.66
N LEU A 139 22.01 9.82 -12.76
CA LEU A 139 23.00 8.79 -13.09
C LEU A 139 24.05 9.36 -14.06
N PRO A 140 25.28 8.81 -14.08
CA PRO A 140 26.21 8.98 -15.18
C PRO A 140 25.56 8.80 -16.55
N LEU A 141 25.88 9.67 -17.51
CA LEU A 141 25.25 9.66 -18.84
C LEU A 141 25.33 8.28 -19.54
N PHE A 142 26.48 7.61 -19.44
CA PHE A 142 26.66 6.27 -20.02
C PHE A 142 25.82 5.18 -19.34
N GLN A 143 25.47 5.34 -18.06
CA GLN A 143 24.70 4.35 -17.31
C GLN A 143 23.25 4.30 -17.77
N TYR A 144 22.64 5.43 -18.15
CA TYR A 144 21.28 5.40 -18.71
C TYR A 144 21.19 4.53 -19.96
N ALA A 145 22.17 4.64 -20.86
CA ALA A 145 22.21 3.83 -22.08
C ALA A 145 22.39 2.33 -21.79
N LEU A 146 23.16 1.99 -20.75
CA LEU A 146 23.34 0.60 -20.31
C LEU A 146 22.05 0.05 -19.68
N SER A 147 21.45 0.81 -18.75
CA SER A 147 20.18 0.43 -18.13
C SER A 147 19.07 0.27 -19.16
N TRP A 148 19.00 1.17 -20.15
CA TRP A 148 18.05 1.06 -21.25
C TRP A 148 18.24 -0.21 -22.10
N ARG A 149 19.49 -0.58 -22.39
CA ARG A 149 19.80 -1.82 -23.12
C ARG A 149 19.41 -3.06 -22.33
N GLU A 150 19.72 -3.09 -21.03
CA GLU A 150 19.28 -4.17 -20.13
C GLU A 150 17.75 -4.29 -20.14
N PHE A 151 17.02 -3.18 -20.22
CA PHE A 151 15.55 -3.21 -20.33
C PHE A 151 15.07 -3.79 -21.65
N GLN A 152 15.66 -3.39 -22.78
CA GLN A 152 15.31 -3.93 -24.09
C GLN A 152 15.57 -5.45 -24.16
N GLU A 153 16.65 -5.93 -23.53
CA GLU A 153 16.97 -7.36 -23.47
C GLU A 153 16.05 -8.13 -22.50
N SER A 154 15.45 -7.45 -21.52
CA SER A 154 14.50 -8.03 -20.56
C SER A 154 13.02 -7.96 -20.99
N SER A 155 12.69 -7.25 -22.07
CA SER A 155 11.31 -7.15 -22.57
C SER A 155 10.82 -8.48 -23.15
N PRO A 156 9.63 -8.97 -22.76
CA PRO A 156 9.12 -10.28 -23.16
C PRO A 156 8.47 -10.20 -24.55
N SER A 157 9.25 -10.04 -25.61
CA SER A 157 8.74 -10.27 -26.96
C SER A 157 8.86 -11.76 -27.31
N VAL A 158 7.71 -12.44 -27.33
CA VAL A 158 7.45 -13.79 -27.88
C VAL A 158 7.95 -14.97 -27.02
N PRO A 159 7.07 -15.92 -26.62
CA PRO A 159 7.48 -17.09 -25.87
C PRO A 159 8.22 -18.06 -26.80
N LYS A 160 9.55 -18.04 -26.76
CA LYS A 160 10.34 -19.19 -27.24
C LYS A 160 10.53 -20.14 -26.08
N ASN A 161 9.77 -21.24 -26.14
CA ASN A 161 10.13 -22.52 -25.51
C ASN A 161 11.60 -22.82 -25.80
N LYS A 162 12.47 -22.49 -24.83
CA LYS A 162 13.75 -23.12 -24.61
C LYS A 162 14.02 -23.00 -23.12
N GLU A 163 13.76 -24.09 -22.39
CA GLU A 163 14.51 -24.40 -21.19
C GLU A 163 15.99 -24.24 -21.55
N THR A 164 16.55 -23.13 -21.12
CA THR A 164 17.99 -22.89 -21.21
C THR A 164 18.39 -22.67 -19.77
N ALA A 165 19.21 -23.60 -19.27
CA ALA A 165 19.76 -23.55 -17.92
C ALA A 165 20.35 -22.16 -17.64
N PRO A 166 20.27 -21.69 -16.38
CA PRO A 166 20.71 -20.34 -16.02
C PRO A 166 22.17 -20.13 -16.45
N PRO A 167 22.53 -18.94 -16.97
CA PRO A 167 23.92 -18.64 -17.29
C PRO A 167 24.75 -18.76 -16.00
N GLU A 168 25.83 -19.55 -16.07
CA GLU A 168 26.83 -19.60 -15.01
C GLU A 168 27.46 -18.22 -14.88
N ASN A 169 26.98 -17.46 -13.89
CA ASN A 169 27.71 -16.33 -13.35
C ASN A 169 29.03 -16.87 -12.77
N HIS A 170 30.09 -16.88 -13.57
CA HIS A 170 31.47 -16.98 -13.08
C HIS A 170 31.90 -15.66 -12.42
N LEU A 171 31.08 -15.16 -11.48
CA LEU A 171 31.64 -14.36 -10.40
C LEU A 171 32.33 -15.36 -9.48
N PRO A 172 33.64 -15.23 -9.21
CA PRO A 172 34.34 -16.16 -8.32
C PRO A 172 33.67 -16.09 -6.95
N ARG A 173 32.81 -17.07 -6.66
CA ARG A 173 32.24 -17.23 -5.32
C ARG A 173 33.41 -17.37 -4.36
N PRO A 174 33.59 -16.44 -3.41
CA PRO A 174 34.67 -16.57 -2.46
C PRO A 174 34.41 -17.83 -1.64
N LYS A 175 35.32 -18.81 -1.75
CA LYS A 175 35.25 -20.08 -1.01
C LYS A 175 35.24 -19.89 0.52
N SER A 176 35.55 -18.68 1.01
CA SER A 176 35.23 -18.26 2.37
C SER A 176 34.96 -16.76 2.45
N LEU A 177 33.93 -16.38 3.22
CA LEU A 177 33.61 -14.98 3.54
C LEU A 177 34.80 -14.25 4.20
N ALA A 178 35.62 -14.99 4.96
CA ALA A 178 36.83 -14.47 5.60
C ALA A 178 37.92 -14.08 4.59
N ALA A 179 38.11 -14.84 3.51
CA ALA A 179 39.07 -14.51 2.45
C ALA A 179 38.60 -13.32 1.60
N PHE A 180 37.29 -13.21 1.36
CA PHE A 180 36.68 -12.05 0.71
C PHE A 180 36.89 -10.77 1.54
N TRP A 181 36.63 -10.85 2.84
CA TRP A 181 36.84 -9.76 3.78
C TRP A 181 38.30 -9.29 3.86
N ARG A 182 39.27 -10.21 3.83
CA ARG A 182 40.70 -9.86 3.85
C ARG A 182 41.19 -9.20 2.56
N ARG A 183 40.52 -9.42 1.43
CA ARG A 183 40.90 -8.90 0.12
C ARG A 183 40.37 -7.49 -0.17
N MET A 184 39.37 -7.04 0.58
CA MET A 184 38.80 -5.70 0.43
C MET A 184 39.66 -4.64 1.14
N ASP A 185 39.74 -3.45 0.56
CA ASP A 185 40.38 -2.29 1.17
C ASP A 185 39.60 -1.82 2.40
N ARG A 186 40.27 -1.05 3.28
CA ARG A 186 39.65 -0.56 4.53
C ARG A 186 38.40 0.27 4.28
N SER A 187 38.39 1.08 3.21
CA SER A 187 37.23 1.87 2.79
C SER A 187 36.05 0.97 2.42
N ASP A 188 36.29 -0.07 1.64
CA ASP A 188 35.27 -0.97 1.13
C ASP A 188 34.66 -1.81 2.25
N ARG A 189 35.46 -2.20 3.24
CA ARG A 189 34.96 -2.86 4.45
C ARG A 189 34.03 -1.97 5.25
N ILE A 190 34.40 -0.69 5.43
CA ILE A 190 33.57 0.28 6.16
C ILE A 190 32.26 0.53 5.40
N ALA A 191 32.33 0.72 4.08
CA ALA A 191 31.15 0.89 3.23
C ALA A 191 30.22 -0.34 3.29
N LEU A 192 30.76 -1.55 3.24
CA LEU A 192 29.99 -2.79 3.34
C LEU A 192 29.30 -2.95 4.71
N VAL A 193 29.99 -2.58 5.80
CA VAL A 193 29.40 -2.60 7.15
C VAL A 193 28.30 -1.56 7.29
N LEU A 194 28.51 -0.34 6.79
CA LEU A 194 27.47 0.70 6.79
C LEU A 194 26.27 0.28 5.94
N ALA A 195 26.50 -0.29 4.76
CA ALA A 195 25.42 -0.75 3.88
C ALA A 195 24.63 -1.90 4.51
N THR A 196 25.29 -2.85 5.19
CA THR A 196 24.60 -3.94 5.88
C THR A 196 23.83 -3.44 7.10
N LEU A 197 24.40 -2.53 7.90
CA LEU A 197 23.69 -1.87 9.01
C LEU A 197 22.47 -1.10 8.53
N LEU A 198 22.60 -0.28 7.48
CA LEU A 198 21.48 0.45 6.89
C LEU A 198 20.39 -0.51 6.40
N SER A 199 20.77 -1.59 5.72
CA SER A 199 19.83 -2.60 5.23
C SER A 199 19.08 -3.28 6.36
N VAL A 200 19.76 -3.60 7.46
CA VAL A 200 19.12 -4.15 8.67
C VAL A 200 18.18 -3.12 9.29
N CYS A 201 18.56 -1.85 9.41
CA CYS A 201 17.69 -0.81 9.93
C CYS A 201 16.43 -0.63 9.08
N ILE A 202 16.56 -0.62 7.75
CA ILE A 202 15.42 -0.52 6.82
C ILE A 202 14.52 -1.74 6.96
N LEU A 203 15.09 -2.96 7.00
CA LEU A 203 14.32 -4.18 7.18
C LEU A 203 13.56 -4.19 8.51
N THR A 204 14.23 -3.79 9.59
CA THR A 204 13.63 -3.74 10.93
C THR A 204 12.53 -2.69 10.99
N GLY A 205 12.75 -1.51 10.39
CA GLY A 205 11.74 -0.45 10.26
C GLY A 205 10.54 -0.89 9.41
N GLY A 206 10.78 -1.57 8.29
CA GLY A 206 9.73 -2.13 7.43
C GLY A 206 8.92 -3.22 8.13
N LEU A 207 9.56 -4.09 8.91
CA LEU A 207 8.88 -5.10 9.72
C LEU A 207 8.04 -4.43 10.83
N LEU A 208 8.60 -3.48 11.57
CA LEU A 208 7.86 -2.70 12.58
C LEU A 208 6.65 -1.99 11.97
N TYR A 209 6.84 -1.39 10.79
CA TYR A 209 5.76 -0.78 10.01
C TYR A 209 4.67 -1.81 9.72
N MET A 210 5.01 -2.97 9.14
CA MET A 210 4.01 -4.01 8.85
C MET A 210 3.27 -4.55 10.10
N TYR A 211 3.95 -4.68 11.24
CA TYR A 211 3.35 -5.27 12.45
C TYR A 211 2.52 -4.28 13.28
N VAL A 212 2.82 -2.98 13.22
CA VAL A 212 2.23 -1.95 14.08
C VAL A 212 1.25 -1.05 13.33
N TRP A 213 1.29 -1.01 12.00
CA TRP A 213 0.38 -0.21 11.17
C TRP A 213 -1.08 -0.65 11.34
N GLY A 214 -1.95 0.32 11.61
CA GLY A 214 -3.40 0.13 11.73
C GLY A 214 -3.85 -0.63 12.98
N ARG A 215 -3.06 -0.63 14.06
CA ARG A 215 -3.47 -1.23 15.35
C ARG A 215 -4.22 -0.22 16.23
N LEU A 216 -5.41 -0.62 16.64
CA LEU A 216 -6.17 0.03 17.70
C LEU A 216 -5.89 -0.72 19.01
N THR A 217 -5.26 -0.06 19.97
CA THR A 217 -5.10 -0.63 21.31
C THR A 217 -6.17 -0.10 22.24
N VAL A 218 -6.75 -1.00 23.05
CA VAL A 218 -7.82 -0.68 24.00
C VAL A 218 -7.33 -0.97 25.41
N GLU A 219 -7.44 0.03 26.26
CA GLU A 219 -7.12 -0.02 27.67
C GLU A 219 -8.38 0.30 28.47
N ILE A 220 -8.61 -0.44 29.55
CA ILE A 220 -9.75 -0.22 30.46
C ILE A 220 -9.16 0.06 31.83
N ILE A 221 -9.48 1.23 32.37
CA ILE A 221 -9.00 1.72 33.65
C ILE A 221 -10.23 1.83 34.57
N PRO A 222 -10.31 1.04 35.65
CA PRO A 222 -11.40 1.19 36.62
C PRO A 222 -11.24 2.51 37.38
N LEU A 223 -12.28 3.33 37.38
CA LEU A 223 -12.33 4.59 38.14
C LEU A 223 -13.08 4.39 39.46
N ASP A 224 -14.22 3.72 39.36
CA ASP A 224 -15.08 3.30 40.47
C ASP A 224 -15.78 1.97 40.10
N ARG A 225 -16.49 1.32 41.03
CA ARG A 225 -17.21 0.05 40.79
C ARG A 225 -18.21 0.14 39.63
N GLN A 226 -18.75 1.32 39.38
CA GLN A 226 -19.76 1.60 38.36
C GLN A 226 -19.25 2.51 37.23
N GLN A 227 -17.97 2.90 37.25
CA GLN A 227 -17.39 3.82 36.28
C GLN A 227 -16.01 3.35 35.80
N TYR A 228 -15.86 3.23 34.49
CA TYR A 228 -14.62 2.79 33.86
C TYR A 228 -14.21 3.77 32.77
N THR A 229 -12.94 4.15 32.73
CA THR A 229 -12.37 4.88 31.60
C THR A 229 -11.85 3.88 30.59
N VAL A 230 -12.38 3.94 29.37
CA VAL A 230 -11.93 3.13 28.23
C VAL A 230 -11.14 4.03 27.30
N ARG A 231 -9.85 3.73 27.16
CA ARG A 231 -8.94 4.48 26.30
C ARG A 231 -8.67 3.70 25.02
N PHE A 232 -8.95 4.35 23.89
CA PHE A 232 -8.68 3.87 22.55
C PHE A 232 -7.49 4.62 22.00
N VAL A 233 -6.40 3.91 21.70
CA VAL A 233 -5.18 4.49 21.15
C VAL A 233 -5.01 4.00 19.71
N ASN A 234 -5.01 4.94 18.77
CA ASN A 234 -4.66 4.68 17.38
C ASN A 234 -3.16 4.89 17.22
N THR A 235 -2.40 3.82 17.01
CA THR A 235 -0.93 3.90 16.99
C THR A 235 -0.43 4.63 15.75
N TYR A 236 -0.59 4.03 14.57
CA TYR A 236 -0.13 4.55 13.29
C TYR A 236 -1.08 4.12 12.17
N GLY A 237 -1.21 4.93 11.11
CA GLY A 237 -2.02 4.60 9.94
C GLY A 237 -3.04 5.67 9.59
N GLU A 238 -4.22 5.24 9.15
CA GLU A 238 -5.34 6.11 8.81
C GLU A 238 -6.16 6.51 10.06
N PRO A 239 -6.90 7.63 10.02
CA PRO A 239 -7.91 7.91 11.02
C PRO A 239 -8.93 6.77 11.07
N ILE A 240 -9.43 6.47 12.27
CA ILE A 240 -10.47 5.47 12.49
C ILE A 240 -11.70 6.15 13.07
N ALA A 241 -12.88 5.57 12.86
CA ALA A 241 -14.12 6.05 13.44
C ALA A 241 -14.65 5.02 14.45
N LEU A 242 -14.89 5.44 15.70
CA LEU A 242 -15.45 4.61 16.77
C LEU A 242 -16.95 4.84 16.87
N GLN A 243 -17.75 3.78 16.70
CA GLN A 243 -19.18 3.80 16.97
C GLN A 243 -19.44 3.20 18.35
N VAL A 244 -19.92 4.03 19.26
CA VAL A 244 -20.14 3.68 20.67
C VAL A 244 -21.43 4.36 21.16
N PRO A 245 -22.44 3.63 21.64
CA PRO A 245 -22.53 2.17 21.70
C PRO A 245 -22.72 1.53 20.31
N TYR A 246 -22.26 0.28 20.16
CA TYR A 246 -22.50 -0.54 18.97
C TYR A 246 -23.49 -1.65 19.29
N ASP A 247 -24.60 -1.68 18.56
CA ASP A 247 -25.76 -2.56 18.74
C ASP A 247 -25.67 -3.88 17.94
N GLY A 248 -24.55 -4.12 17.24
CA GLY A 248 -24.37 -5.30 16.42
C GLY A 248 -24.98 -5.20 15.02
N THR A 249 -25.66 -4.09 14.69
CA THR A 249 -26.14 -3.85 13.33
C THR A 249 -24.95 -3.57 12.41
N GLY A 250 -24.92 -4.21 11.25
CA GLY A 250 -24.23 -3.70 10.06
C GLY A 250 -23.13 -2.60 10.19
N LEU A 251 -21.85 -2.84 10.56
CA LEU A 251 -20.76 -1.90 10.29
C LEU A 251 -20.48 -1.81 8.78
N PRO A 252 -20.75 -0.68 8.10
CA PRO A 252 -20.43 -0.49 6.69
C PRO A 252 -18.92 -0.45 6.47
N ASP A 253 -18.48 -0.95 5.32
CA ASP A 253 -17.08 -0.89 4.88
C ASP A 253 -16.80 0.47 4.23
N GLU A 254 -16.64 1.49 5.08
CA GLU A 254 -16.42 2.89 4.70
C GLU A 254 -15.05 3.41 5.16
N THR A 255 -14.57 4.49 4.55
CA THR A 255 -13.36 5.23 4.96
C THR A 255 -13.76 6.53 5.66
N PRO A 256 -13.27 6.84 6.88
CA PRO A 256 -12.34 6.05 7.70
C PRO A 256 -12.96 4.75 8.25
N VAL A 257 -12.11 3.74 8.47
CA VAL A 257 -12.55 2.41 8.94
C VAL A 257 -13.34 2.52 10.25
N LEU A 258 -14.56 1.98 10.24
CA LEU A 258 -15.47 1.99 11.37
C LEU A 258 -15.18 0.83 12.34
N TYR A 259 -15.10 1.15 13.62
CA TYR A 259 -14.94 0.21 14.73
C TYR A 259 -16.13 0.32 15.66
N GLY A 260 -16.90 -0.76 15.81
CA GLY A 260 -18.02 -0.85 16.74
C GLY A 260 -17.57 -1.38 18.09
N VAL A 261 -17.96 -0.72 19.18
CA VAL A 261 -17.65 -1.17 20.56
C VAL A 261 -18.92 -1.62 21.27
N SER A 262 -18.96 -2.88 21.66
CA SER A 262 -20.02 -3.42 22.52
C SER A 262 -19.47 -3.86 23.86
N VAL A 263 -20.34 -3.82 24.87
CA VAL A 263 -20.05 -4.23 26.23
C VAL A 263 -21.01 -5.33 26.62
N ALA A 264 -20.46 -6.35 27.26
CA ALA A 264 -21.23 -7.42 27.89
C ALA A 264 -20.77 -7.58 29.33
N LEU A 265 -21.73 -7.77 30.22
CA LEU A 265 -21.48 -8.20 31.59
C LEU A 265 -21.56 -9.73 31.64
N THR A 266 -20.51 -10.36 32.14
CA THR A 266 -20.43 -11.82 32.29
C THR A 266 -20.21 -12.20 33.75
N ASP A 267 -21.07 -13.06 34.27
CA ASP A 267 -20.91 -13.68 35.59
C ASP A 267 -19.74 -14.69 35.55
N THR A 268 -18.78 -14.53 36.47
CA THR A 268 -17.61 -15.41 36.56
C THR A 268 -17.97 -16.84 36.97
N ALA A 269 -19.13 -17.05 37.62
CA ALA A 269 -19.56 -18.36 38.11
C ALA A 269 -20.22 -19.24 37.04
N ARG A 270 -20.82 -18.65 35.99
CA ARG A 270 -21.63 -19.41 35.02
C ARG A 270 -21.08 -19.55 33.62
N ASN A 271 -20.13 -18.73 33.16
CA ASN A 271 -19.53 -18.80 31.81
C ASN A 271 -20.54 -18.89 30.63
N GLU A 272 -21.83 -18.77 30.92
CA GLU A 272 -22.95 -19.01 30.02
C GLU A 272 -23.73 -17.70 29.93
N GLN A 273 -23.75 -17.21 28.69
CA GLN A 273 -24.51 -16.06 28.20
C GLN A 273 -24.02 -14.71 28.73
N ALA A 274 -23.24 -14.05 27.87
CA ALA A 274 -23.10 -12.61 27.88
C ALA A 274 -24.52 -12.00 27.87
N HIS A 275 -24.95 -11.46 29.00
CA HIS A 275 -26.09 -10.57 28.99
C HIS A 275 -25.64 -9.34 28.19
N GLU A 276 -26.30 -9.08 27.06
CA GLU A 276 -26.29 -7.74 26.45
C GLU A 276 -26.83 -6.81 27.53
N SER A 277 -25.93 -6.18 28.28
CA SER A 277 -26.26 -5.33 29.41
C SER A 277 -26.98 -4.11 28.85
N ALA A 278 -28.31 -4.16 28.93
CA ALA A 278 -29.22 -3.33 28.17
C ALA A 278 -29.23 -1.85 28.59
N ASN A 279 -28.59 -1.47 29.72
CA ASN A 279 -28.55 -0.05 30.14
C ASN A 279 -27.16 0.45 30.53
N VAL A 280 -26.10 0.05 29.81
CA VAL A 280 -24.79 0.69 29.99
C VAL A 280 -24.73 2.01 29.22
N SER A 281 -24.28 3.07 29.89
CA SER A 281 -24.18 4.41 29.32
C SER A 281 -22.73 4.78 29.01
N TRP A 282 -22.51 5.34 27.82
CA TRP A 282 -21.20 5.78 27.35
C TRP A 282 -21.16 7.31 27.30
N PHE A 283 -20.07 7.90 27.77
CA PHE A 283 -19.86 9.34 27.76
C PHE A 283 -18.56 9.69 27.04
N TYR A 284 -18.63 10.69 26.16
CA TYR A 284 -17.50 11.32 25.51
C TYR A 284 -17.53 12.82 25.82
N LYS A 285 -16.45 13.37 26.38
CA LYS A 285 -16.38 14.79 26.79
C LYS A 285 -17.59 15.23 27.63
N ASP A 286 -17.94 14.43 28.63
CA ASP A 286 -19.03 14.65 29.58
C ASP A 286 -20.45 14.69 28.98
N GLN A 287 -20.62 14.29 27.72
CA GLN A 287 -21.92 14.12 27.08
C GLN A 287 -22.11 12.66 26.64
N PRO A 288 -23.36 12.17 26.57
CA PRO A 288 -23.65 10.85 26.03
C PRO A 288 -23.03 10.63 24.64
N ALA A 289 -22.30 9.52 24.48
CA ALA A 289 -21.51 9.23 23.28
C ALA A 289 -22.37 8.98 22.03
N ASP A 290 -23.61 8.51 22.21
CA ASP A 290 -24.62 8.32 21.18
C ASP A 290 -25.00 9.62 20.45
N LEU A 291 -24.83 10.78 21.10
CA LEU A 291 -25.11 12.10 20.51
C LEU A 291 -24.06 12.56 19.50
N TYR A 292 -22.85 11.99 19.50
CA TYR A 292 -21.74 12.46 18.67
C TYR A 292 -21.63 11.75 17.31
N GLY A 293 -22.41 10.70 17.08
CA GLY A 293 -22.16 9.80 15.95
C GLY A 293 -20.78 9.12 16.06
N PRO A 294 -20.19 8.67 14.94
CA PRO A 294 -18.88 8.04 14.96
C PRO A 294 -17.76 8.99 15.42
N ILE A 295 -17.07 8.64 16.50
CA ILE A 295 -15.99 9.42 17.10
C ILE A 295 -14.69 9.17 16.35
N LEU A 296 -14.11 10.21 15.76
CA LEU A 296 -12.86 10.10 15.00
C LEU A 296 -11.64 10.04 15.92
N VAL A 297 -10.76 9.07 15.68
CA VAL A 297 -9.46 8.93 16.35
C VAL A 297 -8.34 9.08 15.31
N PRO A 298 -7.67 10.25 15.25
CA PRO A 298 -6.52 10.47 14.39
C PRO A 298 -5.36 9.48 14.66
N PRO A 299 -4.45 9.27 13.71
CA PRO A 299 -3.25 8.49 13.95
C PRO A 299 -2.37 9.11 15.04
N VAL A 300 -1.65 8.28 15.79
CA VAL A 300 -0.78 8.68 16.92
C VAL A 300 -1.55 9.48 17.98
N SER A 301 -2.82 9.15 18.20
CA SER A 301 -3.66 9.84 19.17
C SER A 301 -4.48 8.86 19.99
N SER A 302 -5.03 9.35 21.11
CA SER A 302 -5.92 8.57 21.97
C SER A 302 -7.21 9.31 22.27
N VAL A 303 -8.30 8.56 22.30
CA VAL A 303 -9.62 9.02 22.75
C VAL A 303 -10.00 8.26 24.01
N GLU A 304 -10.52 9.00 24.99
CA GLU A 304 -11.00 8.47 26.27
C GLU A 304 -12.52 8.58 26.31
N LEU A 305 -13.14 7.47 26.70
CA LEU A 305 -14.58 7.31 26.86
C LEU A 305 -14.85 6.85 28.29
N THR A 306 -15.89 7.39 28.91
CA THR A 306 -16.31 6.97 30.25
C THR A 306 -17.50 6.03 30.11
N LEU A 307 -17.37 4.84 30.66
CA LEU A 307 -18.41 3.82 30.73
C LEU A 307 -19.05 3.87 32.11
N HIS A 308 -20.37 4.06 32.16
CA HIS A 308 -21.13 4.02 33.40
C HIS A 308 -22.13 2.87 33.40
N ILE A 309 -22.05 2.04 34.43
CA ILE A 309 -22.91 0.88 34.66
C ILE A 309 -23.86 1.21 35.81
N PRO A 310 -25.17 1.25 35.59
CA PRO A 310 -26.10 1.65 36.63
C PRO A 310 -26.12 0.64 37.80
N PRO A 311 -26.37 1.12 39.04
CA PRO A 311 -26.52 0.27 40.20
C PRO A 311 -27.65 -0.75 40.00
N GLY A 312 -27.35 -2.04 40.15
CA GLY A 312 -28.30 -3.14 39.98
C GLY A 312 -28.13 -3.97 38.70
N GLU A 313 -27.29 -3.54 37.76
CA GLU A 313 -26.90 -4.37 36.59
C GLU A 313 -25.69 -5.26 36.84
N ILE A 314 -24.92 -5.00 37.90
CA ILE A 314 -23.81 -5.84 38.31
C ILE A 314 -24.40 -7.02 39.10
N PRO A 315 -24.29 -8.27 38.61
CA PRO A 315 -24.82 -9.43 39.32
C PRO A 315 -24.16 -9.61 40.69
N ASP A 316 -24.92 -10.15 41.64
CA ASP A 316 -24.42 -10.49 42.98
C ASP A 316 -23.50 -11.73 42.90
N GLY A 317 -22.19 -11.48 42.95
CA GLY A 317 -21.12 -12.45 42.73
C GLY A 317 -20.12 -11.92 41.70
N GLY A 318 -18.85 -12.32 41.79
CA GLY A 318 -17.77 -11.83 40.91
C GLY A 318 -18.22 -11.62 39.46
N ALA A 319 -18.32 -10.36 39.05
CA ALA A 319 -18.73 -9.97 37.71
C ALA A 319 -17.48 -9.63 36.89
N SER A 320 -17.53 -9.92 35.59
CA SER A 320 -16.49 -9.51 34.65
C SER A 320 -17.09 -8.64 33.56
N LEU A 321 -16.47 -7.48 33.34
CA LEU A 321 -16.81 -6.57 32.27
C LEU A 321 -16.04 -7.00 31.01
N ARG A 322 -16.77 -7.39 29.96
CA ARG A 322 -16.19 -7.80 28.68
C ARG A 322 -16.50 -6.77 27.60
N LEU A 323 -15.48 -6.06 27.16
CA LEU A 323 -15.53 -5.16 26.02
C LEU A 323 -15.12 -5.92 24.75
N VAL A 324 -15.97 -5.86 23.72
CA VAL A 324 -15.71 -6.46 22.40
C VAL A 324 -15.64 -5.36 21.37
N VAL A 325 -14.53 -5.32 20.63
CA VAL A 325 -14.35 -4.40 19.50
C VAL A 325 -14.53 -5.17 18.20
N TYR A 326 -15.38 -4.64 17.34
CA TYR A 326 -15.63 -5.11 15.99
C TYR A 326 -15.00 -4.14 15.01
N LYS A 327 -14.35 -4.66 13.98
CA LYS A 327 -13.86 -3.89 12.84
C LYS A 327 -14.81 -4.11 11.66
N ALA A 328 -15.16 -3.06 10.92
CA ALA A 328 -15.93 -3.21 9.69
C ALA A 328 -15.27 -4.21 8.72
N PRO A 329 -16.04 -5.03 7.98
CA PRO A 329 -17.49 -5.22 8.05
C PRO A 329 -17.87 -6.39 8.99
N HIS A 330 -17.69 -6.25 10.32
CA HIS A 330 -18.02 -7.25 11.38
C HIS A 330 -16.98 -8.32 11.68
N ARG A 331 -15.70 -8.04 11.47
CA ARG A 331 -14.66 -8.91 12.01
C ARG A 331 -14.42 -8.58 13.47
N ARG A 332 -14.58 -9.56 14.37
CA ARG A 332 -14.17 -9.43 15.78
C ARG A 332 -12.67 -9.09 15.83
N TYR A 333 -12.35 -7.92 16.35
CA TYR A 333 -11.01 -7.36 16.34
C TYR A 333 -10.27 -7.59 17.66
N ALA A 334 -10.89 -7.20 18.78
CA ALA A 334 -10.30 -7.35 20.10
C ALA A 334 -11.36 -7.68 21.16
N VAL A 335 -10.91 -8.32 22.23
CA VAL A 335 -11.71 -8.61 23.42
C VAL A 335 -10.88 -8.28 24.63
N LYS A 336 -11.41 -7.43 25.49
CA LYS A 336 -10.81 -7.09 26.79
C LYS A 336 -11.81 -7.45 27.86
N ALA A 337 -11.36 -8.21 28.85
CA ALA A 337 -12.16 -8.55 30.02
C ALA A 337 -11.43 -8.04 31.27
N ILE A 338 -12.17 -7.41 32.18
CA ILE A 338 -11.67 -7.05 33.50
C ILE A 338 -12.61 -7.59 34.56
N THR A 339 -12.08 -8.01 35.69
CA THR A 339 -12.87 -8.44 36.85
C THR A 339 -13.31 -7.21 37.63
N ILE A 340 -14.60 -7.11 37.95
CA ILE A 340 -15.15 -6.07 38.80
C ILE A 340 -14.82 -6.43 40.25
N PRO A 341 -14.18 -5.53 41.03
CA PRO A 341 -13.89 -5.81 42.43
C PRO A 341 -15.18 -6.02 43.24
N GLU A 342 -15.19 -7.03 44.12
CA GLU A 342 -16.27 -7.28 45.08
C GLU A 342 -16.18 -6.29 46.25
N ASP A 343 -17.33 -5.86 46.79
CA ASP A 343 -17.35 -5.12 48.05
C ASP A 343 -17.04 -6.11 49.19
N ASN A 344 -16.07 -5.75 50.04
CA ASN A 344 -15.85 -6.42 51.33
C ASN A 344 -16.94 -6.03 52.34
#